data_AF-A0A0G1TW78-F1
#
_entry.id   AF-A0A0G1TW78-F1
#
_cell.length_a   1.000
_cell.length_b   1.000
_cell.length_c   1.000
_cell.angle_alpha   90.00
_cell.angle_beta   90.00
_cell.angle_gamma   90.00
#
_symmetry.space_group_name_H-M   'P 1'
#
loop_
_entity.id
_entity.type
_entity.pdbx_description
1 polymer ?
#
loop_
_entity_poly.entity_id
_entity_poly.type
_entity_poly.pdbx_seq_one_letter_code
_entity_poly.pdbx_strand_id
1 'polypeptide(L)'
;MEKFADDVNVLCKKVPFNFVTKEIVDQLSRSGSSPAANYIEAIESLSKKDFYFRIRICRKESREAGFWLRRLAKVCPELAKDCVILEDEARQFLLIFSKILTKYSND
;
A
#
# COMPACT_ATOMS: atom_id res chain seq x y z
N MET A 1 3.48 -8.79 -3.36
CA MET A 1 2.50 -7.69 -3.21
C MET A 1 1.14 -8.21 -2.80
N GLU A 2 0.64 -9.31 -3.39
CA GLU A 2 -0.61 -9.96 -2.92
C GLU A 2 -0.54 -10.36 -1.44
N LYS A 3 0.55 -11.00 -1.01
CA LYS A 3 0.78 -11.31 0.41
C LYS A 3 0.64 -10.09 1.33
N PHE A 4 1.19 -8.94 0.95
CA PHE A 4 1.04 -7.69 1.72
C PHE A 4 -0.43 -7.26 1.82
N ALA A 5 -1.19 -7.36 0.74
CA ALA A 5 -2.62 -7.05 0.74
C ALA A 5 -3.39 -8.00 1.68
N ASP A 6 -3.06 -9.30 1.66
CA ASP A 6 -3.65 -10.29 2.56
C ASP A 6 -3.30 -10.01 4.03
N ASP A 7 -2.03 -9.73 4.31
CA ASP A 7 -1.55 -9.42 5.66
C ASP A 7 -2.18 -8.13 6.20
N VAL A 8 -2.38 -7.11 5.35
CA VAL A 8 -3.16 -5.91 5.68
C VAL A 8 -4.61 -6.27 6.02
N ASN A 9 -5.27 -7.11 5.23
CA ASN A 9 -6.65 -7.53 5.50
C ASN A 9 -6.76 -8.36 6.80
N VAL A 10 -5.75 -9.20 7.08
CA VAL A 10 -5.65 -9.94 8.35
C VAL A 10 -5.48 -8.97 9.53
N LEU A 11 -4.65 -7.93 9.40
CA LEU A 11 -4.51 -6.88 10.40
C LEU A 11 -5.84 -6.14 10.61
N CYS A 12 -6.52 -5.72 9.54
CA CYS A 12 -7.81 -5.02 9.58
C CYS A 12 -8.88 -5.81 10.34
N LYS A 13 -8.89 -7.16 10.24
CA LYS A 13 -9.83 -8.03 10.98
C LYS A 13 -9.62 -8.00 12.49
N LYS A 14 -8.42 -7.65 12.97
CA LYS A 14 -8.12 -7.55 14.41
C LYS A 14 -8.53 -6.21 15.02
N VAL A 15 -8.84 -5.21 14.19
CA VAL A 15 -9.09 -3.83 14.65
C VAL A 15 -10.46 -3.74 15.33
N PRO A 16 -10.55 -3.24 16.58
CA PRO A 16 -11.83 -2.99 17.24
C PRO A 16 -12.68 -2.01 16.44
N PHE A 17 -13.93 -2.37 16.15
CA PHE A 17 -14.79 -1.56 15.30
C PHE A 17 -15.41 -0.37 16.04
N ASN A 18 -15.14 0.84 15.56
CA ASN A 18 -15.78 2.09 15.97
C ASN A 18 -15.73 3.09 14.80
N PHE A 19 -16.29 4.29 14.99
CA PHE A 19 -16.36 5.30 13.93
C PHE A 19 -14.97 5.69 13.37
N VAL A 20 -13.97 5.85 14.25
CA VAL A 20 -12.60 6.25 13.88
C VAL A 20 -11.88 5.10 13.17
N THR A 21 -11.95 3.89 13.72
CA THR A 21 -11.25 2.72 13.15
C THR A 21 -11.89 2.23 11.86
N LYS A 22 -13.20 2.40 11.69
CA LYS A 22 -13.91 2.09 10.43
C LYS A 22 -13.33 2.84 9.25
N GLU A 23 -13.11 4.15 9.38
CA GLU A 23 -12.54 4.97 8.31
C GLU A 23 -11.10 4.55 8.00
N ILE A 24 -10.28 4.33 9.03
CA ILE A 24 -8.89 3.91 8.87
C ILE A 24 -8.81 2.56 8.16
N VAL A 25 -9.63 1.58 8.57
CA VAL A 25 -9.64 0.23 7.99
C VAL A 25 -10.08 0.26 6.53
N ASP A 26 -11.11 1.03 6.18
CA ASP A 26 -11.60 1.15 4.80
C ASP A 26 -10.51 1.74 3.88
N GLN A 27 -9.88 2.83 4.31
CA GLN A 27 -8.82 3.48 3.54
C GLN A 27 -7.56 2.60 3.45
N LEU A 28 -7.20 1.92 4.54
CA LEU A 28 -6.05 1.02 4.58
C LEU A 28 -6.24 -0.21 3.70
N SER A 29 -7.40 -0.87 3.75
CA SER A 29 -7.66 -2.07 2.95
C SER A 29 -7.61 -1.77 1.45
N ARG A 30 -8.16 -0.62 1.04
CA ARG A 30 -8.10 -0.14 -0.35
C ARG A 30 -6.68 0.19 -0.79
N SER A 31 -5.99 1.05 -0.04
CA SER A 31 -4.62 1.47 -0.38
C SER A 31 -3.58 0.34 -0.22
N GLY A 32 -3.85 -0.65 0.62
CA GLY A 32 -3.00 -1.85 0.79
C GLY A 32 -3.11 -2.84 -0.37
N SER A 33 -4.30 -2.99 -0.94
CA SER A 33 -4.56 -3.90 -2.07
C SER A 33 -4.25 -3.28 -3.43
N SER A 34 -4.44 -1.97 -3.57
CA SER A 34 -4.29 -1.23 -4.83
C SER A 34 -2.91 -1.36 -5.51
N PRO A 35 -1.77 -1.40 -4.79
CA PRO A 35 -0.46 -1.62 -5.41
C PRO A 35 -0.34 -2.97 -6.13
N ALA A 36 -0.92 -4.04 -5.59
CA ALA A 36 -0.89 -5.35 -6.24
C ALA A 36 -1.69 -5.33 -7.54
N ALA A 37 -2.94 -4.83 -7.49
CA ALA A 37 -3.81 -4.73 -8.65
C ALA A 37 -3.19 -3.87 -9.76
N ASN A 38 -2.69 -2.67 -9.43
CA ASN A 38 -2.06 -1.80 -10.42
C ASN A 38 -0.73 -2.36 -10.95
N TYR A 39 0.00 -3.15 -10.16
CA TYR A 39 1.23 -3.78 -10.64
C TYR A 39 0.94 -4.90 -11.64
N ILE A 40 -0.13 -5.68 -11.44
CA ILE A 40 -0.63 -6.67 -12.41
C ILE A 40 -0.98 -5.96 -13.72
N GLU A 41 -1.77 -4.88 -13.65
CA GLU A 41 -2.12 -4.07 -14.83
C GLU A 41 -0.89 -3.42 -15.50
N ALA A 42 0.14 -3.07 -14.73
CA ALA A 42 1.39 -2.57 -15.30
C ALA A 42 2.11 -3.66 -16.12
N ILE A 43 2.14 -4.90 -15.65
CA ILE A 43 2.76 -6.02 -16.38
C ILE A 43 2.02 -6.27 -17.70
N GLU A 44 0.70 -6.11 -17.72
CA GLU A 44 -0.15 -6.27 -18.91
C GLU A 44 -0.28 -4.97 -19.75
N SER A 45 0.51 -3.95 -19.45
CA SER A 45 0.35 -2.63 -20.07
C SER A 45 0.55 -2.65 -21.59
N LEU A 46 -0.27 -1.87 -22.28
CA LEU A 46 -0.27 -1.78 -23.75
C LEU A 46 0.72 -0.75 -24.29
N SER A 47 1.33 0.06 -23.42
CA SER A 47 2.32 1.08 -23.80
C SER A 47 3.21 1.48 -22.63
N LYS A 48 4.39 2.06 -22.94
CA LYS A 48 5.28 2.64 -21.90
C LYS A 48 4.58 3.71 -21.03
N LYS A 49 3.70 4.51 -21.64
CA LYS A 49 2.96 5.56 -20.93
C LYS A 49 1.97 4.97 -19.92
N ASP A 50 1.28 3.91 -20.31
CA ASP A 50 0.35 3.18 -19.44
C ASP A 50 1.11 2.48 -18.30
N PHE A 51 2.18 1.74 -18.62
CA PHE A 51 3.08 1.16 -17.60
C PHE A 51 3.48 2.19 -16.54
N TYR A 52 3.98 3.36 -16.98
CA TYR A 52 4.44 4.41 -16.08
C TYR A 52 3.31 4.98 -15.21
N PHE A 53 2.12 5.16 -15.79
CA PHE A 53 0.94 5.60 -15.05
C PHE A 53 0.56 4.60 -13.95
N ARG A 54 0.53 3.30 -14.26
CA ARG A 54 0.24 2.25 -13.28
C ARG A 54 1.28 2.15 -12.17
N ILE A 55 2.56 2.22 -12.49
CA ILE A 55 3.63 2.25 -11.47
C ILE A 55 3.54 3.52 -10.58
N ARG A 56 3.13 4.67 -11.14
CA ARG A 56 2.87 5.88 -10.34
C ARG A 56 1.74 5.69 -9.34
N ILE A 57 0.66 5.01 -9.75
CA ILE A 57 -0.43 4.65 -8.84
C ILE A 57 0.11 3.75 -7.74
N CYS A 58 0.83 2.68 -8.09
CA CYS A 58 1.42 1.78 -7.10
C CYS A 58 2.24 2.54 -6.05
N ARG A 59 3.12 3.46 -6.48
CA ARG A 59 3.92 4.30 -5.56
C ARG A 59 3.06 5.20 -4.66
N LYS A 60 2.00 5.80 -5.21
CA LYS A 60 1.07 6.66 -4.46
C LYS A 60 0.36 5.84 -3.38
N GLU A 61 -0.18 4.70 -3.76
CA GLU A 61 -1.00 3.86 -2.89
C GLU A 61 -0.15 3.18 -1.80
N SER A 62 1.09 2.76 -2.10
CA SER A 62 2.03 2.29 -1.06
C SER A 62 2.37 3.37 -0.04
N ARG A 63 2.50 4.64 -0.46
CA ARG A 63 2.71 5.75 0.47
C ARG A 63 1.50 5.96 1.38
N GLU A 64 0.31 5.87 0.81
CA GLU A 64 -0.95 6.04 1.50
C GLU A 64 -1.20 4.90 2.50
N ALA A 65 -0.96 3.64 2.12
CA ALA A 65 -1.03 2.49 3.02
C ALA A 65 -0.12 2.68 4.24
N GLY A 66 1.14 3.10 4.05
CA GLY A 66 2.05 3.41 5.16
C GLY A 66 1.56 4.54 6.07
N PHE A 67 0.88 5.56 5.51
CA PHE A 67 0.25 6.61 6.31
C PHE A 67 -0.89 6.06 7.20
N TRP A 68 -1.76 5.22 6.64
CA TRP A 68 -2.86 4.64 7.38
C TRP A 68 -2.37 3.64 8.44
N LEU A 69 -1.32 2.87 8.17
CA LEU A 69 -0.68 1.98 9.16
C LEU A 69 -0.11 2.76 10.36
N ARG A 70 0.58 3.88 10.13
CA ARG A 70 1.04 4.77 11.22
C ARG A 70 -0.12 5.32 12.03
N ARG A 71 -1.23 5.66 11.38
CA ARG A 71 -2.42 6.19 12.07
C ARG A 71 -3.09 5.10 12.90
N LEU A 72 -3.22 3.90 12.35
CA LEU A 72 -3.77 2.74 13.05
C LEU A 72 -2.93 2.38 14.28
N ALA A 73 -1.61 2.38 14.18
CA ALA A 73 -0.71 2.12 15.32
C ALA A 73 -0.93 3.09 16.50
N LYS A 74 -1.36 4.33 16.24
CA LYS A 74 -1.67 5.31 17.28
C LYS A 74 -3.05 5.11 17.90
N VAL A 75 -4.03 4.68 17.10
CA VAL A 75 -5.42 4.48 17.55
C VAL A 75 -5.62 3.11 18.21
N CYS A 76 -4.84 2.11 17.80
CA CYS A 76 -4.83 0.75 18.31
C CYS A 76 -3.39 0.34 18.69
N PRO A 77 -2.84 0.85 19.82
CA PRO A 77 -1.46 0.57 20.24
C PRO A 77 -1.14 -0.93 20.40
N GLU A 78 -2.14 -1.75 20.73
CA GLU A 78 -2.05 -3.20 20.82
C GLU A 78 -1.69 -3.87 19.49
N LEU A 79 -1.98 -3.20 18.36
CA LEU A 79 -1.64 -3.65 17.01
C LEU A 79 -0.40 -2.94 16.43
N ALA A 80 0.26 -2.06 17.19
CA ALA A 80 1.34 -1.22 16.68
C ALA A 80 2.51 -2.01 16.12
N LYS A 81 2.84 -3.17 16.71
CA LYS A 81 3.92 -4.04 16.22
C LYS A 81 3.64 -4.55 14.80
N ASP A 82 2.43 -5.04 14.56
CA ASP A 82 2.01 -5.52 13.23
C ASP A 82 1.97 -4.35 12.23
N CYS A 83 1.50 -3.17 12.67
CA CYS A 83 1.46 -1.97 11.84
C CYS A 83 2.86 -1.52 11.38
N VAL A 84 3.85 -1.54 12.26
CA VAL A 84 5.24 -1.14 11.94
C VAL A 84 5.88 -2.08 10.94
N ILE A 85 5.63 -3.39 11.05
CA ILE A 85 6.14 -4.39 10.11
C ILE A 85 5.57 -4.12 8.71
N LEU A 86 4.25 -3.94 8.60
CA LEU A 86 3.59 -3.68 7.33
C LEU A 86 3.93 -2.28 6.78
N GLU A 87 4.17 -1.29 7.65
CA GLU A 87 4.60 0.03 7.22
C GLU A 87 5.98 -0.05 6.54
N ASP A 88 6.90 -0.84 7.10
CA ASP A 88 8.21 -1.03 6.49
C ASP A 88 8.09 -1.72 5.12
N GLU A 89 7.24 -2.73 4.98
CA GLU A 89 6.98 -3.38 3.69
C GLU A 89 6.37 -2.39 2.66
N ALA A 90 5.40 -1.56 3.07
CA ALA A 90 4.84 -0.50 2.23
C ALA A 90 5.92 0.52 1.80
N ARG A 91 6.85 0.85 2.70
CA ARG A 91 8.01 1.72 2.41
C ARG A 91 8.95 1.06 1.40
N GLN A 92 9.21 -0.25 1.51
CA GLN A 92 10.03 -0.98 0.54
C GLN A 92 9.39 -0.93 -0.86
N PHE A 93 8.07 -1.12 -0.98
CA PHE A 93 7.36 -0.96 -2.26
C PHE A 93 7.49 0.45 -2.82
N LEU A 94 7.32 1.47 -1.99
CA LEU A 94 7.50 2.87 -2.40
C LEU A 94 8.89 3.11 -3.01
N LEU A 95 9.95 2.54 -2.40
CA LEU A 95 11.31 2.66 -2.90
C LEU A 95 11.51 1.90 -4.22
N ILE A 96 10.99 0.67 -4.32
CA ILE A 96 11.02 -0.14 -5.55
C ILE A 96 10.36 0.62 -6.70
N PHE A 97 9.13 1.11 -6.51
CA PHE A 97 8.42 1.85 -7.55
C PHE A 97 9.11 3.17 -7.90
N SER A 98 9.69 3.86 -6.92
CA SER A 98 10.49 5.07 -7.19
C SER A 98 11.72 4.75 -8.03
N LYS A 99 12.39 3.63 -7.77
CA LYS A 99 13.55 3.19 -8.56
C LYS A 99 13.15 2.79 -9.98
N ILE A 100 12.02 2.13 -10.16
CA ILE A 100 11.46 1.85 -11.49
C ILE A 100 11.20 3.17 -12.22
N LEU A 101 10.43 4.10 -11.63
CA LEU A 101 10.07 5.36 -12.29
C LEU A 101 11.29 6.21 -12.68
N THR A 102 12.36 6.21 -11.88
CA THR A 102 13.61 6.93 -12.21
C THR A 102 14.42 6.26 -13.30
N LYS A 103 14.35 4.94 -13.44
CA LYS A 103 14.99 4.22 -14.55
C LYS A 103 14.32 4.57 -15.88
N TYR A 104 12.99 4.60 -15.90
CA TYR A 104 12.20 4.81 -17.13
C TYR A 104 11.93 6.29 -17.46
N SER A 105 12.27 7.24 -16.58
CA SER A 105 12.18 8.68 -16.88
C SER A 105 13.33 9.19 -17.76
N ASN A 106 14.36 8.37 -17.97
CA ASN A 106 15.56 8.70 -18.75
C ASN A 106 15.54 8.06 -20.16
N ASP A 107 14.43 7.45 -20.55
CA ASP A 107 14.13 6.90 -21.89
C ASP A 107 13.03 7.74 -22.56
#